data_AF-A0A0K1P768-F1
#
_entry.id   AF-A0A0K1P768-F1
#
_cell.length_a   1.000
_cell.length_b   1.000
_cell.length_c   1.000
_cell.angle_alpha   90.00
_cell.angle_beta   90.00
_cell.angle_gamma   90.00
#
_symmetry.space_group_name_H-M   'P 1'
#
loop_
_entity.id
_entity.type
_entity.pdbx_description
1 polymer ?
#
loop_
_entity_poly.entity_id
_entity_poly.type
_entity_poly.pdbx_seq_one_letter_code
_entity_poly.pdbx_strand_id
1 'polypeptide(L)'
;MKVEKLNLRNAEANKNLGEIVGSNKEPSTDEVLQAWNKINPGYNFSNKDVYLEFNESYNGWYLNSYEKSEKNYGSLEILFNYKQQTL
;
A
#
# COMPACT_ATOMS: atom_id res chain seq x y z
N MET A 1 24.14 6.46 13.10
CA MET A 1 23.60 5.13 12.77
C MET A 1 22.90 5.23 11.43
N LYS A 2 23.20 4.35 10.46
CA LYS A 2 22.44 4.27 9.22
C LYS A 2 21.19 3.46 9.55
N VAL A 3 20.01 4.07 9.50
CA VAL A 3 18.75 3.32 9.66
C VAL A 3 18.65 2.42 8.44
N GLU A 4 18.53 1.11 8.66
CA GLU A 4 18.35 0.16 7.57
C GLU A 4 16.97 0.35 6.95
N LYS A 5 16.88 0.34 5.61
CA LYS A 5 15.60 0.43 4.91
C LYS A 5 14.74 -0.78 5.27
N LEU A 6 13.44 -0.57 5.46
CA LEU A 6 12.48 -1.66 5.64
C LEU A 6 12.28 -2.42 4.32
N ASN A 7 12.48 -3.74 4.33
CA ASN A 7 11.98 -4.60 3.26
C ASN A 7 10.45 -4.75 3.42
N LEU A 8 9.67 -4.26 2.47
CA LEU A 8 8.21 -4.32 2.54
C LEU A 8 7.67 -5.76 2.65
N ARG A 9 8.37 -6.74 2.08
CA ARG A 9 8.00 -8.16 2.18
C ARG A 9 8.06 -8.67 3.63
N ASN A 10 8.93 -8.08 4.45
CA ASN A 10 9.16 -8.46 5.85
C ASN A 10 8.32 -7.62 6.82
N ALA A 11 7.42 -6.76 6.33
CA ALA A 11 6.53 -6.02 7.19
C ALA A 11 5.58 -6.97 7.94
N GLU A 12 5.71 -7.03 9.27
CA GLU A 12 4.78 -7.68 10.21
C GLU A 12 3.49 -6.86 10.38
N ALA A 13 2.89 -6.44 9.27
CA ALA A 13 1.71 -5.60 9.19
C ALA A 13 0.45 -6.42 8.90
N ASN A 14 -0.72 -5.90 9.29
CA ASN A 14 -1.98 -6.44 8.78
C ASN A 14 -2.18 -6.00 7.32
N LYS A 15 -2.15 -6.99 6.42
CA LYS A 15 -2.23 -6.80 4.97
C LYS A 15 -3.66 -6.71 4.44
N ASN A 16 -4.65 -7.02 5.28
CA ASN A 16 -6.06 -6.91 4.94
C ASN A 16 -6.59 -5.54 5.37
N LEU A 17 -6.90 -4.69 4.40
CA LEU A 17 -7.33 -3.32 4.62
C LEU A 17 -8.85 -3.16 4.73
N GLY A 18 -9.61 -4.24 4.53
CA GLY A 18 -11.07 -4.22 4.58
C GLY A 18 -11.69 -3.56 3.35
N GLU A 19 -12.77 -2.80 3.56
CA GLU A 19 -13.44 -2.05 2.50
C GLU A 19 -12.79 -0.67 2.31
N ILE A 20 -12.47 -0.34 1.06
CA ILE A 20 -12.01 0.98 0.63
C ILE A 20 -13.05 1.54 -0.32
N VAL A 21 -13.56 2.72 0.03
CA VAL A 21 -14.53 3.45 -0.79
C VAL A 21 -13.81 4.62 -1.45
N GLY A 22 -13.93 4.73 -2.77
CA GLY A 22 -13.27 5.79 -3.54
C GLY A 22 -14.16 6.32 -4.65
N SER A 23 -13.85 7.52 -5.13
CA SER A 23 -14.68 8.20 -6.15
C SER A 23 -14.43 7.67 -7.57
N ASN A 24 -13.27 7.04 -7.79
CA ASN A 24 -12.82 6.57 -9.09
C ASN A 24 -13.22 5.12 -9.34
N LYS A 25 -13.13 4.68 -10.60
CA LYS A 25 -13.38 3.28 -10.99
C LYS A 25 -12.37 2.31 -10.35
N GLU A 26 -11.15 2.78 -10.11
CA GLU A 26 -10.05 2.02 -9.53
C GLU A 26 -9.50 2.73 -8.31
N PRO A 27 -8.96 1.98 -7.32
CA PRO A 27 -8.34 2.57 -6.14
C PRO A 27 -7.12 3.39 -6.51
N SER A 28 -6.98 4.56 -5.89
CA SER A 28 -5.75 5.33 -5.92
C SER A 28 -4.76 4.87 -4.84
N THR A 29 -3.47 5.13 -5.06
CA THR A 29 -2.44 4.93 -4.03
C THR A 29 -2.80 5.66 -2.73
N ASP A 30 -3.29 6.90 -2.80
CA ASP A 30 -3.58 7.70 -1.61
C ASP A 30 -4.74 7.10 -0.78
N GLU A 31 -5.81 6.62 -1.42
CA GLU A 31 -6.92 5.94 -0.73
C GLU A 31 -6.44 4.67 -0.01
N VAL A 32 -5.62 3.87 -0.70
CA VAL A 32 -5.03 2.66 -0.10
C VAL A 32 -4.08 2.99 1.05
N LEU A 33 -3.27 4.04 0.92
CA LEU A 33 -2.35 4.45 1.98
C LEU A 33 -3.08 5.01 3.21
N GLN A 34 -4.21 5.70 3.03
CA GLN A 34 -5.06 6.10 4.16
C GLN A 34 -5.60 4.90 4.92
N ALA A 35 -6.13 3.90 4.22
CA ALA A 35 -6.60 2.65 4.83
C ALA A 35 -5.47 1.88 5.52
N TRP A 36 -4.33 1.76 4.83
CA TRP A 36 -3.12 1.14 5.36
C TRP A 36 -2.65 1.79 6.65
N ASN A 37 -2.45 3.11 6.67
CA ASN A 37 -1.92 3.84 7.82
C ASN A 37 -2.89 3.86 9.00
N LYS A 38 -4.20 3.77 8.76
CA LYS A 38 -5.21 3.61 9.81
C LYS A 38 -5.07 2.29 10.55
N ILE A 39 -4.79 1.20 9.82
CA ILE A 39 -4.64 -0.15 10.39
C ILE A 39 -3.23 -0.39 10.93
N ASN A 40 -2.23 0.17 10.26
CA ASN A 40 -0.81 -0.06 10.50
C ASN A 40 -0.08 1.26 10.83
N PRO A 41 -0.46 1.98 11.92
CA PRO A 41 0.02 3.33 12.20
C PRO A 41 1.54 3.44 12.40
N GLY A 42 2.21 2.33 12.74
CA GLY A 42 3.67 2.28 12.92
C GLY A 42 4.49 2.38 11.62
N TYR A 43 3.88 2.15 10.45
CA TYR A 43 4.59 2.22 9.16
C TYR A 43 4.51 3.59 8.51
N ASN A 44 3.35 4.25 8.60
CA ASN A 44 3.10 5.60 8.10
C ASN A 44 3.66 5.86 6.69
N PHE A 45 3.31 4.98 5.74
CA PHE A 45 3.79 5.09 4.36
C PHE A 45 3.18 6.30 3.66
N SER A 46 3.94 6.85 2.71
CA SER A 46 3.53 7.99 1.88
C SER A 46 3.68 7.66 0.40
N ASN A 47 2.97 8.41 -0.45
CA ASN A 47 3.08 8.30 -1.90
C ASN A 47 4.44 8.75 -2.47
N LYS A 48 5.36 9.23 -1.63
CA LYS A 48 6.77 9.45 -2.01
C LYS A 48 7.62 8.19 -1.85
N ASP A 49 7.16 7.28 -1.01
CA ASP A 49 7.90 6.07 -0.62
C ASP A 49 7.39 4.85 -1.39
N VAL A 50 6.07 4.76 -1.59
CA VAL A 50 5.44 3.60 -2.23
C VAL A 50 4.35 3.99 -3.23
N TYR A 51 4.02 3.07 -4.13
CA TYR A 51 2.93 3.17 -5.07
C TYR A 51 2.10 1.88 -5.12
N LEU A 52 0.82 2.04 -5.47
CA LEU A 52 -0.08 0.93 -5.70
C LEU A 52 0.05 0.41 -7.14
N GLU A 53 0.08 -0.91 -7.31
CA GLU A 53 0.06 -1.57 -8.61
C GLU A 53 -0.79 -2.85 -8.53
N PHE A 54 -1.55 -3.12 -9.58
CA PHE A 54 -2.20 -4.41 -9.75
C PHE A 54 -1.26 -5.35 -10.52
N ASN A 55 -0.97 -6.51 -9.93
CA ASN A 55 -0.14 -7.52 -10.56
C ASN A 55 -1.04 -8.59 -11.19
N GLU A 56 -1.15 -8.58 -12.52
CA GLU A 56 -1.98 -9.53 -13.27
C GLU A 56 -1.54 -10.99 -13.11
N SER A 57 -0.23 -11.25 -12.97
CA SER A 57 0.30 -12.62 -12.84
C SER A 57 -0.10 -13.28 -11.52
N TYR A 58 -0.34 -12.49 -10.48
CA TYR A 58 -0.79 -12.96 -9.16
C TYR A 58 -2.24 -12.59 -8.85
N ASN A 59 -2.93 -11.88 -9.76
CA ASN A 59 -4.30 -11.41 -9.60
C ASN A 59 -4.51 -10.68 -8.25
N GLY A 60 -3.63 -9.73 -7.93
CA GLY A 60 -3.62 -9.06 -6.62
C GLY A 60 -3.02 -7.67 -6.64
N TRP A 61 -3.30 -6.89 -5.59
CA TRP A 61 -2.78 -5.54 -5.41
C TRP A 61 -1.53 -5.53 -4.55
N TYR A 62 -0.56 -4.69 -4.93
CA TYR A 62 0.72 -4.57 -4.26
C TYR A 62 1.06 -3.12 -3.96
N LEU A 63 1.61 -2.89 -2.76
CA LEU A 63 2.39 -1.69 -2.46
C LEU A 63 3.84 -1.97 -2.83
N ASN A 64 4.35 -1.22 -3.81
CA ASN A 64 5.72 -1.29 -4.26
C ASN A 64 6.50 -0.08 -3.77
N SER A 65 7.72 -0.28 -3.29
CA SER A 65 8.62 0.82 -2.97
C SER A 65 9.15 1.47 -4.24
N TYR A 66 9.23 2.80 -4.24
CA TYR A 66 10.05 3.50 -5.22
C TYR A 66 11.53 3.20 -4.98
N GLU A 67 12.31 3.10 -6.05
CA GLU A 67 13.77 2.88 -5.97
C GLU A 67 14.48 3.95 -5.15
N LYS A 68 13.97 5.19 -5.23
CA LYS A 68 14.50 6.35 -4.51
C LYS A 68 14.02 6.48 -3.07
N SER A 69 13.12 5.61 -2.59
CA SER A 69 12.70 5.69 -1.18
C SER A 69 13.90 5.47 -0.28
N GLU A 70 14.08 6.36 0.71
CA GLU A 70 15.10 6.21 1.74
C GLU A 70 14.63 5.33 2.91
N LYS A 71 13.34 4.97 2.95
CA LYS A 71 12.71 4.28 4.08
C LYS A 71 12.48 2.81 3.83
N ASN A 72 12.15 2.43 2.60
CA ASN A 72 11.76 1.07 2.27
C ASN A 72 12.28 0.61 0.90
N TYR A 73 12.13 -0.69 0.64
CA TYR A 73 12.39 -1.34 -0.63
C TYR A 73 11.53 -2.60 -0.77
N GLY A 74 11.42 -3.12 -1.99
CA GLY A 74 10.65 -4.32 -2.30
C GLY A 74 9.15 -4.07 -2.45
N SER A 75 8.37 -5.14 -2.31
CA SER A 75 6.94 -5.15 -2.60
C SER A 75 6.17 -5.89 -1.52
N LEU A 76 4.93 -5.49 -1.32
CA LEU A 76 4.02 -6.07 -0.34
C LEU A 76 2.63 -6.26 -0.96
N GLU A 77 2.16 -7.51 -0.96
CA GLU A 77 0.79 -7.83 -1.31
C GLU A 77 -0.17 -7.29 -0.24
N ILE A 78 -1.27 -6.69 -0.70
CA ILE A 78 -2.34 -6.18 0.14
C ILE A 78 -3.69 -6.67 -0.37
N LEU A 79 -4.62 -6.83 0.56
CA LEU A 79 -5.97 -7.30 0.28
C LEU A 79 -6.98 -6.25 0.70
N PHE A 80 -7.90 -5.90 -0.18
CA PHE A 80 -9.03 -5.02 0.11
C PHE A 80 -10.17 -5.23 -0.87
N ASN A 81 -11.38 -4.89 -0.44
CA ASN A 81 -12.53 -4.77 -1.30
C ASN A 81 -12.68 -3.30 -1.69
N TYR A 82 -12.60 -3.00 -2.99
CA TYR A 82 -12.79 -1.63 -3.47
C TYR A 82 -14.23 -1.42 -3.93
N LYS A 83 -14.84 -0.33 -3.47
CA LYS A 83 -16.17 0.08 -3.86
C LYS A 83 -16.13 1.51 -4.40
N GLN A 84 -16.47 1.66 -5.68
CA GLN A 84 -16.67 2.99 -6.24
C GLN A 84 -17.92 3.62 -5.61
N GLN A 85 -17.76 4.81 -5.03
CA GLN A 85 -18.86 5.65 -4.61
C GLN A 85 -19.55 6.21 -5.85
N THR A 86 -20.75 5.74 -6.13
CA THR A 86 -21.64 6.32 -7.14
C THR A 86 -22.38 7.48 -6.49
N LEU A 87 -22.25 8.69 -7.06
CA LEU A 87 -23.04 9.86 -6.68
C LEU A 87 -24.46 9.76 -7.23
#